data_AF-A0A6L5Y2J0-F1
#
_entry.id   AF-A0A6L5Y2J0-F1
#
_cell.length_a   1.000
_cell.length_b   1.000
_cell.length_c   1.000
_cell.angle_alpha   90.00
_cell.angle_beta   90.00
_cell.angle_gamma   90.00
#
_symmetry.space_group_name_H-M   'P 1'
#
loop_
_entity.id
_entity.type
_entity.pdbx_description
1 polymer ?
#
loop_
_entity_poly.entity_id
_entity_poly.type
_entity_poly.pdbx_seq_one_letter_code
_entity_poly.pdbx_strand_id
1 'polypeptide(L)' 'MEKSSKYSKLLPYHIIAAAASGDVEAINEVLKHYEGYIAALSTRMLYDECGNPHYCVDV' A
#
# COMPACT_ATOMS: atom_id res chain seq x y z
N MET A 1 1.42 -18.24 -24.88
CA MET A 1 0.99 -16.84 -24.63
C MET A 1 1.70 -16.38 -23.37
N GLU A 2 2.84 -15.70 -23.53
CA GLU A 2 3.67 -15.29 -22.41
C GLU A 2 2.97 -14.13 -21.69
N LYS A 3 2.46 -14.38 -20.48
CA LYS A 3 1.93 -13.32 -19.63
C LYS A 3 3.07 -12.36 -19.33
N SER A 4 3.00 -11.16 -19.88
CA SER A 4 3.93 -10.07 -19.61
C SER A 4 4.13 -9.89 -18.11
N SER A 5 5.40 -9.84 -17.69
CA SER A 5 5.95 -9.69 -16.32
C SER A 5 5.30 -8.60 -15.44
N LYS A 6 4.37 -7.79 -15.97
CA LYS A 6 3.58 -6.80 -15.23
C LYS A 6 2.44 -7.43 -14.41
N TYR A 7 1.85 -8.53 -14.86
CA TYR A 7 0.70 -9.16 -14.18
C TYR A 7 1.07 -9.96 -12.93
N SER A 8 2.35 -10.29 -12.73
CA SER A 8 2.82 -10.94 -11.50
C SER A 8 2.80 -9.99 -10.29
N LYS A 9 2.63 -8.69 -10.52
CA LYS A 9 2.57 -7.66 -9.48
C LYS A 9 1.15 -7.23 -9.13
N LEU A 10 0.10 -7.81 -9.73
CA LEU A 10 -1.28 -7.44 -9.44
C LEU A 10 -1.92 -8.52 -8.56
N LEU A 11 -2.72 -8.08 -7.58
CA LEU A 11 -3.55 -9.00 -6.82
C LEU A 11 -4.63 -9.63 -7.72
N PRO A 12 -4.94 -10.91 -7.54
CA PRO A 12 -6.05 -11.55 -8.22
C PRO A 12 -7.38 -10.87 -7.88
N TYR A 13 -8.28 -10.76 -8.86
CA TYR A 13 -9.60 -10.14 -8.66
C TYR A 13 -10.40 -10.75 -7.51
N HIS A 14 -10.33 -12.07 -7.32
CA HIS A 14 -11.08 -12.73 -6.25
C HIS A 14 -10.65 -12.27 -4.84
N ILE A 15 -9.37 -11.96 -4.64
CA ILE A 15 -8.87 -11.39 -3.38
C ILE A 15 -9.45 -9.99 -3.18
N ILE A 16 -9.44 -9.16 -4.21
CA ILE A 16 -10.01 -7.80 -4.16
C ILE A 16 -11.51 -7.86 -3.84
N ALA A 17 -12.26 -8.76 -4.48
CA ALA A 17 -13.69 -8.93 -4.25
C ALA A 17 -14.01 -9.46 -2.85
N ALA A 18 -13.22 -10.42 -2.35
CA ALA A 18 -13.34 -10.93 -0.98
C ALA A 18 -13.05 -9.84 0.06
N ALA A 19 -11.98 -9.06 -0.14
CA ALA A 19 -11.64 -7.94 0.72
C ALA A 19 -12.75 -6.88 0.74
N ALA A 20 -13.32 -6.53 -0.42
CA ALA A 20 -14.45 -5.61 -0.53
C ALA A 20 -15.74 -6.16 0.14
N SER A 21 -15.83 -7.47 0.31
CA SER A 21 -16.94 -8.15 1.00
C SER A 21 -16.72 -8.29 2.51
N GLY A 22 -15.57 -7.82 3.03
CA GLY A 22 -15.25 -7.85 4.46
C GLY A 22 -14.43 -9.06 4.93
N ASP A 23 -13.88 -9.86 4.01
CA ASP A 23 -12.97 -10.95 4.37
C ASP A 23 -11.66 -10.38 4.94
N VAL A 24 -11.41 -10.68 6.23
CA VAL A 24 -10.26 -10.16 6.97
C VAL A 24 -8.93 -10.66 6.41
N GLU A 25 -8.86 -11.91 5.94
CA GLU A 25 -7.63 -12.46 5.37
C GLU A 25 -7.31 -11.77 4.04
N ALA A 26 -8.31 -11.61 3.19
CA ALA A 26 -8.16 -10.90 1.92
C ALA A 26 -7.82 -9.41 2.11
N ILE A 27 -8.40 -8.75 3.11
CA ILE A 27 -8.04 -7.36 3.47
C ILE A 27 -6.57 -7.27 3.85
N ASN A 28 -6.08 -8.18 4.71
CA ASN A 28 -4.68 -8.19 5.10
C ASN A 28 -3.74 -8.44 3.92
N GLU A 29 -4.13 -9.28 2.97
CA GLU A 29 -3.38 -9.49 1.74
C GLU A 29 -3.31 -8.22 0.89
N VAL A 30 -4.43 -7.50 0.73
CA VAL A 30 -4.49 -6.20 0.04
C VAL A 30 -3.61 -5.16 0.74
N LEU A 31 -3.71 -5.03 2.06
CA LEU A 31 -2.90 -4.08 2.83
C LEU A 31 -1.42 -4.38 2.69
N LYS A 32 -1.02 -5.64 2.83
CA LYS A 32 0.37 -6.07 2.68
C LYS A 32 0.91 -5.80 1.28
N HIS A 33 0.07 -5.99 0.25
CA HIS A 33 0.47 -5.70 -1.12
C HIS A 33 0.73 -4.21 -1.39
N TYR A 34 -0.07 -3.32 -0.78
CA TYR A 34 0.01 -1.88 -1.00
C TYR A 34 0.74 -1.11 0.11
N GLU A 35 1.31 -1.77 1.12
CA GLU A 35 1.89 -1.13 2.31
C GLU A 35 2.92 -0.04 2.00
N GLY A 36 3.82 -0.28 1.04
CA GLY A 36 4.84 0.69 0.65
C GLY A 36 4.26 1.90 -0.10
N TYR A 37 3.23 1.67 -0.91
CA TYR A 37 2.53 2.74 -1.63
C TYR A 37 1.73 3.61 -0.65
N ILE A 38 1.01 2.98 0.28
CA ILE A 38 0.29 3.66 1.35
C ILE A 38 1.26 4.46 2.20
N ALA A 39 2.38 3.89 2.64
CA ALA A 39 3.39 4.59 3.42
C ALA A 39 3.98 5.79 2.67
N ALA A 40 4.33 5.64 1.39
CA ALA A 40 4.88 6.73 0.60
C ALA A 40 3.91 7.90 0.42
N LEU A 41 2.62 7.61 0.21
CA LEU A 41 1.60 8.67 0.05
C LEU A 41 1.07 9.23 1.37
N SER A 42 1.15 8.46 2.45
CA SER A 42 0.66 8.85 3.78
C SER A 42 1.76 9.42 4.66
N THR A 43 2.98 9.61 4.15
CA THR A 43 4.08 10.23 4.89
C THR A 43 4.46 11.55 4.27
N ARG A 44 4.67 12.56 5.11
CA ARG A 44 5.23 13.86 4.72
C ARG A 44 6.51 14.12 5.49
N MET A 45 7.46 14.76 4.81
CA MET A 45 8.70 15.23 5.44
C MET A 45 8.48 16.64 5.99
N LEU A 46 8.71 16.80 7.29
CA LEU A 46 8.68 18.07 8.01
C LEU A 46 10.10 18.42 8.46
N TYR A 47 10.31 19.67 8.84
CA TYR A 47 11.58 20.14 9.38
C TYR A 47 11.37 20.71 10.78
N ASP A 48 12.27 20.39 11.70
CA ASP A 48 12.29 21.01 13.03
C ASP A 48 12.94 22.41 13.00
N GLU A 49 12.98 23.07 14.17
CA GLU A 49 13.56 24.41 14.33
C GLU A 49 15.05 24.49 13.99
N CYS A 50 15.76 23.36 14.06
CA CYS A 50 17.17 23.23 13.69
C CYS A 50 17.34 22.86 12.20
N GLY A 51 16.25 22.67 11.44
CA GLY A 51 16.27 22.28 10.05
C GLY A 51 16.49 20.78 9.81
N ASN A 52 16.35 19.92 10.82
CA ASN A 52 16.46 18.47 10.61
C ASN A 52 15.15 17.89 10.04
N PRO A 53 15.21 16.96 9.08
CA PRO A 53 14.03 16.33 8.51
C PRO A 53 13.43 15.27 9.45
N HIS A 54 12.10 15.27 9.57
CA HIS A 54 11.30 14.30 10.31
C HIS A 54 10.15 13.80 9.43
N TYR A 55 9.91 12.49 9.42
CA TYR A 55 8.79 11.91 8.69
C TYR A 55 7.60 11.75 9.61
N CYS A 56 6.45 12.30 9.21
CA CYS A 56 5.20 12.18 9.94
C CYS A 56 4.13 11.57 9.04
N VAL A 57 3.21 10.83 9.65
CA VAL A 57 1.99 10.38 8.98
C VAL A 57 1.10 11.61 8.73
N ASP A 58 0.61 11.74 7.50
CA ASP A 58 -0.35 12.78 7.13
C ASP A 58 -1.75 12.38 7.60
N VAL A 59 -2.47 13.31 8.24
CA VAL A 59 -3.77 13.09 8.90
C VAL A 59 -4.94 13.62 8.10
#